data_AF-A0A354M9Z5-F1
#
_entry.id   AF-A0A354M9Z5-F1
#
_cell.length_a   1.000
_cell.length_b   1.000
_cell.length_c   1.000
_cell.angle_alpha   90.00
_cell.angle_beta   90.00
_cell.angle_gamma   90.00
#
_symmetry.space_group_name_H-M   'P 1'
#
loop_
_entity.id
_entity.type
_entity.pdbx_description
1 polymer ?
#
loop_
_entity_poly.entity_id
_entity_poly.type
_entity_poly.pdbx_seq_one_letter_code
_entity_poly.pdbx_strand_id
1 'polypeptide(L)'
;MLDSIFSTVITNGITPASFAACTAVSLISGLLISLCHGIRGGSSKGFAVTVALLPFAVQTVIMLVNGNLGTGVAVAGAFSLVRFRSSPGTAKEILNIFTALAAGLAAGVGYIGVALIFVLIVCAAEALYTLTGFGEKQRTERELKITVPEDLNYTEIFDDLFKKYTAFYQLKKVKTAGLG
;
A
#
# COMPACT_ATOMS: atom_id res chain seq x y z
N MET A 1 -7.31 16.67 -29.52
CA MET A 1 -8.11 15.57 -28.93
C MET A 1 -7.50 15.05 -27.61
N LEU A 2 -6.17 15.00 -27.46
CA LEU A 2 -5.52 14.73 -26.17
C LEU A 2 -5.78 15.84 -25.14
N ASP A 3 -5.88 17.11 -25.54
CA ASP A 3 -6.15 18.22 -24.61
C ASP A 3 -7.47 18.07 -23.83
N SER A 4 -8.47 17.43 -24.44
CA SER A 4 -9.77 17.16 -23.81
C SER A 4 -9.69 16.12 -22.68
N ILE A 5 -8.65 15.27 -22.66
CA ILE A 5 -8.41 14.27 -21.62
C ILE A 5 -7.70 14.90 -20.41
N PHE A 6 -6.93 15.96 -20.65
CA PHE A 6 -6.23 16.73 -19.61
C PHE A 6 -7.03 17.93 -19.11
N SER A 7 -8.12 18.31 -19.78
CA SER A 7 -9.00 19.39 -19.32
C SER A 7 -9.92 18.93 -18.19
N THR A 8 -10.17 19.82 -17.23
CA THR A 8 -11.11 19.60 -16.14
C THR A 8 -12.53 19.39 -16.66
N VAL A 9 -13.18 18.31 -16.21
CA VAL A 9 -14.58 17.98 -16.58
C VAL A 9 -15.59 18.83 -15.79
N ILE A 10 -15.16 19.43 -14.68
CA ILE A 10 -15.93 20.36 -13.85
C ILE A 10 -15.76 21.79 -14.39
N THR A 11 -16.56 22.17 -15.39
CA THR A 11 -16.53 23.52 -16.00
C THR A 11 -17.68 24.43 -15.54
N ASN A 12 -18.86 23.88 -15.24
CA ASN A 12 -20.05 24.62 -14.81
C ASN A 12 -20.62 24.08 -13.47
N GLY A 13 -19.72 23.82 -12.51
CA GLY A 13 -20.09 23.24 -11.22
C GLY A 13 -20.36 21.73 -11.25
N ILE A 14 -20.91 21.22 -10.14
CA ILE A 14 -21.16 19.79 -9.95
C ILE A 14 -22.44 19.40 -10.71
N THR A 15 -22.28 18.87 -11.92
CA THR A 15 -23.38 18.25 -12.65
C THR A 15 -23.50 16.76 -12.29
N PRO A 16 -24.70 16.16 -12.35
CA PRO A 16 -24.87 14.72 -12.14
C PRO A 16 -24.02 13.87 -13.10
N ALA A 17 -23.84 14.34 -14.34
CA ALA A 17 -23.03 13.68 -15.35
C ALA A 17 -21.54 13.71 -15.00
N SER A 18 -21.00 14.86 -14.58
CA SER A 18 -19.59 14.96 -14.15
C SER A 18 -19.34 14.14 -12.88
N PHE A 19 -20.30 14.11 -11.95
CA PHE A 19 -20.19 13.29 -10.75
C PHE A 19 -20.18 11.79 -11.06
N ALA A 20 -21.07 11.32 -11.95
CA ALA A 20 -21.11 9.93 -12.36
C ALA A 20 -19.82 9.51 -13.09
N ALA A 21 -19.30 10.37 -13.99
CA ALA A 21 -18.05 10.12 -14.70
C ALA A 21 -16.85 10.04 -13.74
N CYS A 22 -16.69 11.00 -12.82
CA CYS A 22 -15.62 10.96 -11.82
C CYS A 22 -15.74 9.72 -10.92
N THR A 23 -16.96 9.36 -10.50
CA THR A 23 -17.22 8.19 -9.66
C THR A 23 -16.85 6.89 -10.36
N ALA A 24 -17.23 6.72 -11.62
CA ALA A 24 -16.87 5.56 -12.42
C ALA A 24 -15.34 5.43 -12.52
N VAL A 25 -14.63 6.52 -12.79
CA VAL A 25 -13.17 6.51 -12.91
C VAL A 25 -12.49 6.26 -11.57
N SER A 26 -12.97 6.85 -10.47
CA SER A 26 -12.43 6.59 -9.13
C SER A 26 -12.56 5.12 -8.74
N LEU A 27 -13.71 4.49 -9.04
CA LEU A 27 -13.93 3.07 -8.77
C LEU A 27 -13.05 2.17 -9.65
N ILE A 28 -12.93 2.47 -10.95
CA ILE A 28 -12.03 1.74 -11.85
C ILE A 28 -10.58 1.86 -11.37
N SER A 29 -10.16 3.07 -10.99
CA SER A 29 -8.82 3.35 -10.46
C SER A 29 -8.54 2.57 -9.18
N GLY A 30 -9.47 2.57 -8.22
CA GLY A 30 -9.34 1.81 -6.98
C GLY A 30 -9.28 0.30 -7.21
N LEU A 31 -10.09 -0.20 -8.15
CA LEU A 31 -10.08 -1.61 -8.55
C LEU A 31 -8.74 -2.01 -9.20
N LEU A 32 -8.20 -1.17 -10.08
CA LEU A 32 -6.88 -1.39 -10.70
C LEU A 32 -5.77 -1.46 -9.64
N ILE A 33 -5.73 -0.51 -8.69
CA ILE A 33 -4.73 -0.50 -7.61
C ILE A 33 -4.85 -1.75 -6.74
N SER A 34 -6.08 -2.16 -6.40
CA SER A 34 -6.35 -3.36 -5.60
C SER A 34 -5.90 -4.64 -6.31
N LEU A 35 -6.16 -4.74 -7.62
CA LEU A 35 -5.69 -5.86 -8.46
C LEU A 35 -4.16 -5.89 -8.56
N CYS A 36 -3.50 -4.76 -8.84
CA CYS A 36 -2.04 -4.66 -8.90
C CYS A 36 -1.38 -5.16 -7.61
N HIS A 37 -1.98 -4.82 -6.45
CA HIS A 37 -1.49 -5.29 -5.16
C HIS A 37 -1.64 -6.82 -4.99
N GLY A 38 -2.78 -7.37 -5.43
CA GLY A 38 -3.12 -8.79 -5.29
C GLY A 38 -2.30 -9.76 -6.15
N ILE A 39 -1.63 -9.29 -7.20
CA ILE A 39 -0.90 -10.16 -8.16
C ILE A 39 0.25 -10.95 -7.52
N ARG A 40 0.84 -10.51 -6.40
CA ARG A 40 2.06 -11.16 -5.85
C ARG A 40 2.23 -11.15 -4.33
N GLY A 41 1.27 -10.63 -3.55
CA GLY A 41 1.35 -10.60 -2.08
C GLY A 41 0.00 -10.88 -1.45
N GLY A 42 -0.03 -11.74 -0.43
CA GLY A 42 -1.24 -12.12 0.29
C GLY A 42 -1.89 -10.92 0.98
N SER A 43 -2.71 -10.18 0.25
CA SER A 43 -3.50 -9.08 0.79
C SER A 43 -4.60 -9.65 1.68
N SER A 44 -4.82 -9.04 2.84
CA SER A 44 -6.05 -9.28 3.57
C SER A 44 -7.23 -8.82 2.71
N LYS A 45 -8.32 -9.59 2.70
CA LYS A 45 -9.55 -9.21 1.97
C LYS A 45 -10.05 -7.82 2.40
N GLY A 46 -9.88 -7.47 3.67
CA GLY A 46 -10.22 -6.16 4.21
C GLY A 46 -9.44 -5.03 3.54
N PHE A 47 -8.11 -5.15 3.46
CA PHE A 47 -7.26 -4.14 2.83
C PHE A 47 -7.61 -3.90 1.35
N ALA A 48 -7.81 -4.97 0.58
CA ALA A 48 -8.14 -4.88 -0.84
C ALA A 48 -9.46 -4.13 -1.09
N VAL A 49 -10.47 -4.36 -0.24
CA VAL A 49 -11.76 -3.65 -0.32
C VAL A 49 -11.61 -2.20 0.10
N THR A 50 -10.86 -1.92 1.17
CA THR A 50 -10.63 -0.55 1.65
C THR A 50 -9.91 0.30 0.60
N VAL A 51 -8.84 -0.21 -0.01
CA VAL A 51 -8.11 0.49 -1.07
C VAL A 51 -8.96 0.71 -2.32
N ALA A 52 -9.85 -0.22 -2.66
CA ALA A 52 -10.74 -0.06 -3.81
C ALA A 52 -11.78 1.07 -3.62
N LEU A 53 -12.27 1.26 -2.39
CA LEU A 53 -13.28 2.27 -2.06
C LEU A 53 -12.67 3.63 -1.68
N LEU A 54 -11.38 3.66 -1.31
CA LEU A 54 -10.70 4.87 -0.85
C LEU A 54 -10.74 6.03 -1.89
N PRO A 55 -10.48 5.82 -3.20
CA PRO A 55 -10.51 6.92 -4.17
C PRO A 55 -11.88 7.57 -4.30
N PHE A 56 -12.95 6.78 -4.19
CA PHE A 56 -14.33 7.29 -4.24
C PHE A 56 -14.66 8.18 -3.03
N ALA A 57 -14.26 7.74 -1.84
CA ALA A 57 -14.44 8.53 -0.62
C ALA A 57 -13.70 9.88 -0.71
N VAL A 58 -12.43 9.84 -1.16
CA VAL A 58 -11.58 11.02 -1.32
C VAL A 58 -12.15 11.97 -2.39
N GLN A 59 -12.51 11.44 -3.57
CA GLN A 59 -13.13 12.22 -4.64
C GLN A 59 -14.37 12.96 -4.13
N THR A 60 -15.26 12.26 -3.42
CA THR A 60 -16.50 12.86 -2.91
C THR A 60 -16.22 14.02 -1.96
N VAL A 61 -15.28 13.83 -1.03
CA VAL A 61 -14.85 14.88 -0.11
C VAL A 61 -14.30 16.10 -0.84
N ILE A 62 -13.40 15.90 -1.80
CA ILE A 62 -12.75 17.00 -2.53
C ILE A 62 -13.76 17.74 -3.41
N MET A 63 -14.68 17.01 -4.02
CA MET A 63 -15.71 17.59 -4.87
C MET A 63 -16.70 18.43 -4.05
N LEU A 64 -17.03 18.03 -2.82
CA LEU A 64 -17.87 18.81 -1.89
C LEU A 64 -17.20 20.10 -1.41
N VAL A 65 -15.88 20.12 -1.36
CA VAL A 65 -15.08 21.29 -0.96
C VAL A 65 -14.84 22.24 -2.15
N ASN A 66 -15.04 21.76 -3.38
CA ASN A 66 -14.78 22.52 -4.59
C ASN A 66 -15.60 23.83 -4.61
N GLY A 67 -14.92 24.97 -4.54
CA GLY A 67 -15.53 26.30 -4.50
C GLY A 67 -15.69 26.92 -3.11
N ASN A 68 -15.37 26.21 -2.02
CA ASN A 68 -15.37 26.77 -0.66
C ASN A 68 -14.14 26.34 0.15
N LEU A 69 -13.13 27.21 0.16
CA LEU A 69 -11.87 27.03 0.88
C LEU A 69 -12.09 26.78 2.39
N GLY A 70 -13.13 27.37 2.99
CA GLY A 70 -13.46 27.19 4.40
C GLY A 70 -13.89 25.75 4.71
N THR A 71 -14.68 25.12 3.85
CA THR A 71 -15.06 23.71 3.98
C THR A 71 -13.86 22.79 3.83
N GLY A 72 -12.91 23.14 2.97
CA GLY A 72 -11.68 22.36 2.76
C GLY A 72 -10.79 22.32 3.99
N VAL A 73 -10.58 23.47 4.61
CA VAL A 73 -9.84 23.58 5.87
C VAL A 73 -10.57 22.83 6.99
N ALA A 74 -11.90 22.93 7.06
CA ALA A 74 -12.70 22.20 8.05
C ALA A 74 -12.57 20.68 7.90
N VAL A 75 -12.60 20.16 6.68
CA VAL A 75 -12.44 18.72 6.41
C VAL A 75 -11.01 18.25 6.72
N ALA A 76 -9.98 19.02 6.32
CA ALA A 76 -8.59 18.71 6.68
C ALA A 76 -8.39 18.68 8.21
N GLY A 77 -9.00 19.64 8.92
CA GLY A 77 -9.05 19.68 10.37
C GLY A 77 -9.76 18.45 10.98
N ALA A 78 -10.93 18.08 10.47
CA ALA A 78 -11.66 16.90 10.93
C ALA A 78 -10.87 15.60 10.72
N PHE A 79 -10.20 15.42 9.57
CA PHE A 79 -9.33 14.27 9.32
C PHE A 79 -8.11 14.24 10.25
N SER A 80 -7.54 15.41 10.60
CA SER A 80 -6.42 15.47 11.55
C SER A 80 -6.78 15.02 12.98
N LEU A 81 -8.06 15.07 13.33
CA LEU A 81 -8.58 14.59 14.61
C LEU A 81 -8.80 13.07 14.64
N VAL A 82 -8.89 12.42 13.47
CA VAL A 82 -9.04 10.96 13.37
C VAL A 82 -7.73 10.29 13.75
N ARG A 83 -7.66 9.78 14.98
CA ARG A 83 -6.50 9.01 15.46
C ARG A 83 -6.61 7.57 14.99
N PHE A 84 -5.84 7.20 13.98
CA PHE A 84 -5.61 5.79 13.65
C PHE A 84 -4.76 5.15 14.75
N ARG A 85 -5.36 4.23 15.52
CA ARG A 85 -4.68 3.41 16.54
C ARG A 85 -4.10 2.11 15.99
N SER A 86 -4.20 1.89 14.68
CA SER A 86 -3.74 0.64 14.04
C SER A 86 -2.24 0.71 13.71
N SER A 87 -1.56 -0.43 13.82
CA SER A 87 -0.18 -0.56 13.37
C SER A 87 -0.06 -0.10 11.91
N PRO A 88 0.99 0.66 11.54
CA PRO A 88 1.25 0.96 10.14
C PRO A 88 1.32 -0.35 9.36
N GLY A 89 0.61 -0.42 8.23
CA GLY A 89 0.74 -1.53 7.29
C GLY A 89 2.17 -1.64 6.76
N THR A 90 2.43 -2.68 5.97
CA THR A 90 3.69 -2.82 5.25
C THR A 90 3.96 -1.61 4.35
N ALA A 91 5.23 -1.31 4.05
CA ALA A 91 5.59 -0.17 3.19
C ALA A 91 4.85 -0.19 1.83
N LYS A 92 4.59 -1.37 1.28
CA LYS A 92 3.82 -1.58 0.05
C LYS A 92 2.34 -1.21 0.23
N GLU A 93 1.72 -1.60 1.33
CA GLU A 93 0.34 -1.23 1.63
C GLU A 93 0.19 0.29 1.79
N ILE A 94 1.16 0.95 2.44
CA ILE A 94 1.18 2.41 2.58
C ILE A 94 1.27 3.10 1.21
N LEU A 95 2.17 2.64 0.33
CA LEU A 95 2.28 3.18 -1.03
C LEU A 95 0.96 3.10 -1.80
N ASN A 96 0.24 1.98 -1.68
CA ASN A 96 -1.02 1.76 -2.40
C ASN A 96 -2.15 2.63 -1.84
N ILE A 97 -2.17 2.87 -0.53
CA ILE A 97 -3.08 3.86 0.09
C ILE A 97 -2.81 5.26 -0.47
N PHE A 98 -1.54 5.69 -0.52
CA PHE A 98 -1.18 7.01 -1.06
C PHE A 98 -1.53 7.15 -2.54
N THR A 99 -1.33 6.09 -3.33
CA THR A 99 -1.68 6.07 -4.75
C THR A 99 -3.19 6.20 -4.94
N ALA A 100 -3.98 5.48 -4.14
CA ALA A 100 -5.44 5.57 -4.16
C ALA A 100 -5.95 6.97 -3.73
N LEU A 101 -5.32 7.57 -2.71
CA LEU A 101 -5.59 8.94 -2.28
C LEU A 101 -5.31 9.96 -3.39
N ALA A 102 -4.14 9.86 -4.03
CA ALA A 102 -3.76 10.75 -5.13
C ALA A 102 -4.70 10.62 -6.34
N ALA A 103 -5.11 9.40 -6.68
CA ALA A 103 -6.08 9.15 -7.75
C ALA A 103 -7.45 9.78 -7.43
N GLY A 104 -7.95 9.61 -6.19
CA GLY A 104 -9.20 10.22 -5.74
C GLY A 104 -9.14 11.76 -5.71
N LEU A 105 -8.00 12.34 -5.35
CA LEU A 105 -7.77 13.79 -5.39
C LEU A 105 -7.83 14.32 -6.83
N ALA A 106 -7.10 13.69 -7.76
CA ALA A 106 -7.11 14.08 -9.16
C ALA A 106 -8.51 13.99 -9.78
N ALA A 107 -9.25 12.91 -9.49
CA ALA A 107 -10.64 12.74 -9.93
C ALA A 107 -11.60 13.75 -9.27
N GLY A 108 -11.39 14.08 -7.99
CA GLY A 108 -12.21 15.04 -7.24
C GLY A 108 -12.03 16.50 -7.68
N VAL A 109 -10.84 16.86 -8.17
CA VAL A 109 -10.59 18.18 -8.80
C VAL A 109 -11.15 18.23 -10.24
N GLY A 110 -11.47 17.08 -10.84
CA GLY A 110 -12.07 16.97 -12.18
C GLY A 110 -11.09 16.62 -13.29
N TYR A 111 -9.84 16.28 -12.96
CA TYR A 111 -8.81 15.83 -13.90
C TYR A 111 -8.83 14.30 -14.07
N ILE A 112 -9.89 13.81 -14.72
CA ILE A 112 -10.16 12.37 -14.86
C ILE A 112 -9.06 11.66 -15.65
N GLY A 113 -8.60 12.24 -16.76
CA GLY A 113 -7.56 11.62 -17.59
C GLY A 113 -6.20 11.54 -16.90
N VAL A 114 -5.84 12.58 -16.14
CA VAL A 114 -4.61 12.59 -15.34
C VAL A 114 -4.66 11.50 -14.27
N ALA A 115 -5.82 11.33 -13.61
CA ALA A 115 -6.01 10.30 -12.59
C ALA A 115 -5.75 8.89 -13.15
N LEU A 116 -6.31 8.56 -14.32
CA LEU A 116 -6.12 7.24 -14.95
C LEU A 116 -4.67 7.01 -15.38
N ILE A 117 -4.04 7.99 -16.03
CA ILE A 117 -2.65 7.87 -16.48
C ILE A 117 -1.71 7.67 -15.28
N PHE A 118 -1.93 8.44 -14.21
CA PHE A 118 -1.16 8.31 -12.98
C PHE A 118 -1.26 6.91 -12.38
N VAL A 119 -2.48 6.38 -12.25
CA VAL A 119 -2.70 5.02 -11.71
C VAL A 119 -2.03 3.97 -12.58
N LEU A 120 -2.15 4.07 -13.91
CA LEU A 120 -1.53 3.13 -14.84
C LEU A 120 0.01 3.13 -14.72
N ILE A 121 0.63 4.31 -14.61
CA ILE A 121 2.09 4.42 -14.46
C ILE A 121 2.54 3.79 -13.14
N VAL A 122 1.87 4.10 -12.03
CA VAL A 122 2.25 3.56 -10.71
C VAL A 122 2.02 2.05 -10.65
N CYS A 123 0.88 1.55 -11.13
CA CYS A 123 0.61 0.12 -11.23
C CYS A 123 1.66 -0.60 -12.09
N ALA A 124 2.02 -0.04 -13.24
CA ALA A 124 3.03 -0.62 -14.12
C ALA A 124 4.42 -0.65 -13.46
N ALA A 125 4.80 0.42 -12.76
CA ALA A 125 6.05 0.47 -12.01
C ALA A 125 6.05 -0.56 -10.85
N GLU A 126 4.97 -0.63 -10.08
CA GLU A 126 4.81 -1.60 -8.99
C GLU A 126 4.90 -3.04 -9.51
N ALA A 127 4.22 -3.33 -10.63
CA ALA A 127 4.29 -4.62 -11.29
C ALA A 127 5.71 -4.93 -11.78
N LEU A 128 6.40 -3.97 -12.41
CA LEU A 128 7.78 -4.13 -12.88
C LEU A 128 8.73 -4.46 -11.73
N TYR A 129 8.73 -3.65 -10.66
CA TYR A 129 9.61 -3.85 -9.50
C TYR A 129 9.33 -5.18 -8.81
N THR A 130 8.05 -5.57 -8.74
CA THR A 130 7.69 -6.86 -8.16
C THR A 130 8.18 -7.99 -9.07
N LEU A 131 7.98 -7.91 -10.39
CA LEU A 131 8.41 -8.92 -11.39
C LEU A 131 9.92 -9.13 -11.39
N THR A 132 10.71 -8.06 -11.31
CA THR A 132 12.17 -8.11 -11.35
C THR A 132 12.82 -8.56 -10.04
N GLY A 133 12.04 -8.80 -8.97
CA GLY A 133 12.57 -9.19 -7.66
C GLY A 133 13.52 -8.15 -7.06
N PHE A 134 13.32 -6.87 -7.42
CA PHE A 134 14.24 -5.81 -7.05
C PHE A 134 14.23 -5.61 -5.52
N GLY A 135 15.36 -5.85 -4.87
CA GLY A 135 15.49 -5.79 -3.42
C GLY A 135 15.11 -7.08 -2.67
N GLU A 136 14.82 -8.19 -3.37
CA GLU A 136 14.79 -9.50 -2.70
C GLU A 136 16.19 -9.83 -2.19
N LYS A 137 16.39 -9.77 -0.87
CA LYS A 137 17.51 -10.48 -0.24
C LYS A 137 17.39 -11.95 -0.63
N GLN A 138 18.48 -12.53 -1.16
CA GLN A 138 18.48 -13.94 -1.48
C GLN A 138 17.95 -14.74 -0.29
N ARG A 139 17.02 -15.67 -0.58
CA ARG A 139 16.36 -16.60 0.35
C ARG A 139 17.30 -17.56 1.11
N THR A 140 18.58 -17.23 1.20
CA THR A 140 19.64 -18.07 1.76
C THR A 140 19.74 -17.95 3.28
N GLU A 141 19.16 -16.89 3.88
CA GLU A 141 19.11 -16.76 5.34
C GLU A 141 17.85 -17.45 5.88
N ARG A 142 18.04 -18.57 6.60
CA ARG A 142 16.98 -19.26 7.35
C ARG A 142 17.31 -19.18 8.84
N GLU A 143 16.31 -18.91 9.67
CA GLU A 143 16.48 -19.00 11.11
C GLU A 143 16.29 -20.45 11.57
N LEU A 144 17.33 -21.04 12.16
CA LEU A 144 17.29 -22.37 12.77
C LEU A 144 17.16 -22.21 14.28
N LYS A 145 16.11 -22.82 14.86
CA LYS A 145 15.89 -22.84 16.31
C LYS A 145 16.12 -24.26 16.82
N ILE A 146 17.11 -24.41 17.71
CA ILE A 146 17.47 -25.69 18.33
C ILE A 146 17.17 -25.57 19.82
N THR A 147 16.51 -26.59 20.39
CA THR A 147 16.31 -26.72 21.84
C THR A 147 17.27 -27.79 22.33
N VAL A 148 18.08 -27.46 23.34
CA VAL A 148 19.11 -28.35 23.90
C VAL A 148 18.80 -28.59 25.37
N PRO A 149 18.88 -29.84 25.89
CA PRO A 149 18.75 -30.12 27.32
C PRO A 149 19.91 -29.49 28.12
N GLU A 150 19.66 -29.08 29.37
CA GLU A 150 20.65 -28.40 30.23
C GLU A 150 21.89 -29.25 30.54
N ASP A 151 21.75 -30.58 30.49
CA ASP A 151 22.84 -31.53 30.75
C ASP A 151 23.87 -31.62 29.61
N LEU A 152 23.63 -30.93 28.48
CA LEU A 152 24.50 -30.96 27.31
C LEU A 152 25.33 -29.67 27.21
N ASN A 153 26.66 -29.80 27.19
CA ASN A 153 27.58 -28.68 27.06
C ASN A 153 27.52 -28.09 25.63
N TYR A 154 26.63 -27.13 25.40
CA TYR A 154 26.16 -26.69 24.07
C TYR A 154 27.10 -25.76 23.31
N THR A 155 28.21 -25.33 23.92
CA THR A 155 29.01 -24.19 23.42
C THR A 155 29.68 -24.46 22.07
N GLU A 156 30.12 -25.69 21.80
CA GLU A 156 30.90 -26.03 20.57
C GLU A 156 30.30 -27.20 19.75
N ILE A 157 29.24 -27.86 20.24
CA ILE A 157 28.71 -29.10 19.63
C ILE A 157 28.22 -28.90 18.19
N PHE A 158 27.73 -27.71 17.86
CA PHE A 158 27.14 -27.43 16.55
C PHE A 158 28.09 -26.75 15.57
N ASP A 159 29.28 -26.34 16.00
CA ASP A 159 30.21 -25.58 15.15
C ASP A 159 30.69 -26.41 13.94
N ASP A 160 30.97 -27.69 14.13
CA ASP A 160 31.39 -28.58 13.04
C ASP A 160 30.28 -28.81 12.00
N LEU A 161 29.04 -28.94 12.48
CA LEU A 161 27.85 -29.09 11.64
C LEU A 161 27.57 -27.81 10.86
N PHE A 162 27.65 -26.64 11.50
CA PHE A 162 27.43 -25.37 10.83
C PHE A 162 28.54 -25.04 9.84
N LYS A 163 29.81 -25.31 10.16
CA LYS A 163 30.91 -25.16 9.19
C LYS A 163 30.76 -26.07 7.97
N LYS A 164 30.21 -27.28 8.14
CA LYS A 164 30.03 -28.23 7.03
C LYS A 164 28.84 -27.91 6.13
N TYR A 165 27.73 -27.45 6.69
CA TYR A 165 26.46 -27.31 5.97
C TYR A 165 26.02 -25.85 5.73
N THR A 166 26.72 -24.86 6.28
CA THR A 166 26.37 -23.43 6.10
C THR A 166 27.55 -22.64 5.55
N ALA A 167 27.28 -21.72 4.62
CA ALA A 167 28.29 -20.81 4.08
C ALA A 167 28.57 -19.64 5.05
N PHE A 168 27.58 -19.28 5.86
CA PHE A 168 27.67 -18.23 6.89
C PHE A 168 26.65 -18.55 8.00
N TYR A 169 27.07 -18.44 9.26
CA TYR A 169 26.21 -18.61 10.42
C TYR A 169 26.48 -17.52 11.46
N GLN A 170 25.42 -17.07 12.14
CA GLN A 170 25.52 -16.10 13.23
C GLN A 170 24.51 -16.46 14.31
N LEU A 171 24.98 -16.58 15.55
CA LEU A 171 24.11 -16.79 16.71
C LEU A 171 23.36 -15.50 17.04
N LYS A 172 22.05 -15.45 16.78
CA LYS A 172 21.23 -14.26 17.05
C LYS A 172 20.80 -14.12 18.51
N LYS A 173 20.40 -15.21 19.16
CA LYS A 173 19.83 -15.18 20.52
C LYS A 173 19.87 -16.57 21.16
N VAL A 174 20.26 -16.60 22.44
CA VAL A 174 20.11 -17.76 23.32
C VAL A 174 19.05 -17.43 24.35
N LYS A 175 18.13 -18.36 24.62
CA LYS A 175 17.16 -18.26 25.72
C LYS A 175 16.94 -19.62 26.34
N THR A 176 16.80 -19.67 27.66
CA THR A 176 16.34 -20.85 28.39
C THR A 176 14.87 -21.11 28.03
N ALA A 177 14.55 -22.34 27.65
CA ALA A 177 13.18 -22.76 27.39
C ALA A 177 12.68 -23.51 28.63
N GLY A 178 12.01 -22.80 29.56
CA GLY A 178 11.47 -23.48 30.74
C GLY A 178 11.27 -22.67 32.02
N LEU A 179 11.70 -21.41 32.06
CA LEU A 179 11.31 -20.50 33.14
C LEU A 179 10.42 -19.42 32.52
N GLY A 180 9.17 -19.35 32.99
CA GLY A 180 8.21 -18.33 32.59
C GLY A 180 8.71 -16.91 32.82
#